data_AF-A0A923HVR3-F1
#
_entry.id   AF-A0A923HVR3-F1
#
_cell.length_a   1.000
_cell.length_b   1.000
_cell.length_c   1.000
_cell.angle_alpha   90.00
_cell.angle_beta   90.00
_cell.angle_gamma   90.00
#
_symmetry.space_group_name_H-M   'P 1'
#
loop_
_entity.id
_entity.type
_entity.pdbx_description
1 polymer ?
#
loop_
_entity_poly.entity_id
_entity_poly.type
_entity_poly.pdbx_seq_one_letter_code
_entity_poly.pdbx_strand_id
1 'polypeptide(L)'
;MLNLNKKTLRFYDEIDLFKPAYVDETNQYRYYEESQIDEIKEIIRLKNIGISLEQIKIITIKMNGASLETIYQERLFEITG
;
A
#
# COMPACT_ATOMS: atom_id res chain seq x y z
N MET A 1 -10.09 -6.08 16.66
CA MET A 1 -8.80 -5.38 16.42
C MET A 1 -8.17 -5.95 15.15
N LEU A 2 -7.55 -5.11 14.32
CA LEU A 2 -6.82 -5.56 13.14
C LEU A 2 -5.60 -6.35 13.62
N ASN A 3 -5.55 -7.68 13.41
CA ASN A 3 -4.40 -8.51 13.78
C ASN A 3 -3.25 -8.29 12.78
N LEU A 4 -2.68 -7.08 12.77
CA LEU A 4 -1.50 -6.72 11.99
C LEU A 4 -0.31 -6.52 12.90
N ASN A 5 0.81 -7.13 12.53
CA ASN A 5 2.09 -6.84 13.16
C ASN A 5 2.94 -5.93 12.25
N LYS A 6 3.99 -5.35 12.82
CA LYS A 6 4.93 -4.48 12.09
C LYS A 6 5.55 -5.17 10.86
N LYS A 7 5.76 -6.49 10.90
CA LYS A 7 6.32 -7.25 9.76
C LYS A 7 5.34 -7.29 8.59
N THR A 8 4.04 -7.44 8.85
CA THR A 8 3.02 -7.44 7.80
C THR A 8 2.91 -6.08 7.12
N LEU A 9 2.94 -4.99 7.89
CA LEU A 9 2.92 -3.64 7.34
C LEU A 9 4.18 -3.33 6.51
N ARG A 10 5.37 -3.76 6.98
CA ARG A 10 6.60 -3.65 6.19
C ARG A 10 6.54 -4.47 4.90
N PHE A 11 6.03 -5.70 4.97
CA PHE A 11 5.86 -6.53 3.78
C PHE A 11 4.90 -5.90 2.77
N TYR A 12 3.80 -5.30 3.23
CA TYR A 12 2.86 -4.60 2.33
C TYR A 12 3.45 -3.35 1.70
N ASP A 13 4.31 -2.63 2.42
CA ASP A 13 5.08 -1.54 1.86
C ASP A 13 6.08 -2.05 0.80
N GLU A 14 6.83 -3.12 1.09
CA GLU A 14 7.83 -3.71 0.18
C GLU A 14 7.24 -4.19 -1.15
N ILE A 15 5.97 -4.63 -1.18
CA ILE A 15 5.28 -5.06 -2.40
C ILE A 15 4.43 -3.96 -3.05
N ASP A 16 4.55 -2.71 -2.60
CA ASP A 16 3.73 -1.55 -2.99
C ASP A 16 2.21 -1.81 -2.88
N LEU A 17 1.77 -2.52 -1.84
CA LEU A 17 0.36 -2.75 -1.56
C LEU A 17 -0.22 -1.72 -0.59
N PHE A 18 0.56 -1.31 0.42
CA PHE A 18 0.13 -0.35 1.43
C PHE A 18 1.33 0.44 1.94
N LYS A 19 1.44 1.71 1.54
CA LYS A 19 2.57 2.58 1.87
C LYS A 19 2.34 3.33 3.18
N PRO A 20 3.37 3.57 4.00
CA PRO A 20 3.26 4.53 5.10
C PRO A 20 3.04 5.94 4.57
N ALA A 21 2.32 6.78 5.31
CA ALA A 21 2.21 8.20 5.03
C ALA A 21 3.57 8.91 5.13
N TYR A 22 4.44 8.43 6.02
CA TYR A 22 5.77 9.00 6.22
C TYR A 22 6.80 7.93 6.62
N VAL A 23 8.01 8.06 6.09
CA VAL A 23 9.18 7.29 6.52
C VAL A 23 10.19 8.27 7.09
N ASP A 24 10.58 8.07 8.34
CA ASP A 24 11.64 8.84 8.99
C ASP A 24 12.99 8.50 8.35
N GLU A 25 13.64 9.50 7.77
CA GLU A 25 14.89 9.31 7.04
C GLU A 25 16.06 8.90 7.94
N THR A 26 16.02 9.29 9.22
CA THR A 26 17.11 9.08 10.18
C THR A 26 17.10 7.66 10.74
N ASN A 27 15.92 7.12 11.04
CA ASN A 27 15.78 5.82 11.71
C ASN A 27 14.97 4.77 10.92
N GLN A 28 14.45 5.15 9.75
CA GLN A 28 13.67 4.30 8.84
C GLN A 28 12.36 3.78 9.45
N TYR A 29 11.84 4.45 10.49
CA TYR A 29 10.52 4.16 11.04
C TYR A 29 9.42 4.60 10.08
N ARG A 30 8.34 3.82 10.09
CA ARG A 30 7.18 3.99 9.22
C ARG A 30 6.00 4.46 10.04
N TYR A 31 5.41 5.56 9.61
CA TYR A 31 4.28 6.21 10.25
C TYR A 31 3.06 6.09 9.35
N TYR A 32 1.96 5.66 9.95
CA TYR A 32 0.67 5.48 9.28
C TYR A 32 -0.34 6.43 9.91
N GLU A 33 -1.14 7.09 9.08
CA GLU A 33 -2.15 8.05 9.52
C GLU A 33 -3.53 7.41 9.70
N GLU A 34 -4.41 8.10 10.43
CA GLU A 34 -5.81 7.68 10.59
C GLU A 34 -6.56 7.62 9.26
N SER A 35 -6.20 8.51 8.32
CA SER A 35 -6.71 8.53 6.94
C SER A 35 -6.49 7.21 6.20
N GLN A 36 -5.47 6.43 6.58
CA GLN A 36 -5.11 5.15 5.96
C GLN A 36 -5.82 3.94 6.60
N ILE A 37 -6.60 4.15 7.67
CA ILE A 37 -7.25 3.06 8.41
C ILE A 37 -8.26 2.32 7.53
N ASP A 38 -9.01 3.03 6.70
CA ASP A 38 -10.05 2.39 5.89
C ASP A 38 -9.46 1.60 4.72
N GLU A 39 -8.35 2.07 4.14
CA GLU A 39 -7.58 1.34 3.14
C GLU A 39 -7.06 0.01 3.69
N ILE A 40 -6.39 0.02 4.85
CA ILE A 40 -5.83 -1.21 5.44
C ILE A 40 -6.90 -2.19 5.92
N LYS A 41 -8.06 -1.68 6.39
CA LYS A 41 -9.22 -2.52 6.73
C LYS A 41 -9.73 -3.26 5.49
N GLU A 42 -9.78 -2.60 4.35
CA GLU A 42 -10.26 -3.23 3.12
C GLU A 42 -9.28 -4.28 2.60
N ILE A 43 -7.98 -4.00 2.63
CA ILE A 43 -6.93 -4.99 2.32
C ILE A 43 -7.07 -6.24 3.19
N ILE A 44 -7.29 -6.07 4.51
CA ILE A 44 -7.52 -7.20 5.42
C ILE A 44 -8.80 -7.95 5.07
N ARG A 45 -9.90 -7.24 4.78
CA ARG A 45 -11.18 -7.86 4.42
C ARG A 45 -11.04 -8.74 3.19
N LEU A 46 -10.43 -8.22 2.12
CA LEU A 46 -10.21 -8.94 0.87
C LEU A 46 -9.29 -10.15 1.07
N LYS A 47 -8.22 -10.00 1.87
CA LYS A 47 -7.35 -11.13 2.23
C LYS A 47 -8.10 -12.21 2.99
N ASN A 48 -8.96 -11.84 3.94
CA ASN A 48 -9.70 -12.79 4.77
C ASN A 48 -10.73 -13.61 3.98
N ILE A 49 -11.21 -13.10 2.85
CA ILE A 49 -12.10 -13.85 1.94
C ILE A 49 -11.32 -14.65 0.88
N GLY A 50 -9.99 -14.72 0.98
CA GLY A 50 -9.15 -15.59 0.15
C GLY A 50 -8.61 -14.95 -1.13
N ILE A 51 -8.75 -13.63 -1.32
CA ILE A 51 -8.18 -12.93 -2.47
C ILE A 51 -6.66 -12.81 -2.27
N SER A 52 -5.89 -13.07 -3.35
CA SER A 52 -4.44 -12.96 -3.30
C SER A 52 -3.97 -11.50 -3.18
N LEU A 53 -2.80 -11.27 -2.59
CA LEU A 53 -2.26 -9.91 -2.45
C LEU A 53 -2.05 -9.21 -3.79
N GLU A 54 -1.71 -9.96 -4.85
CA GLU A 54 -1.60 -9.44 -6.21
C GLU A 54 -2.94 -8.93 -6.74
N GLN A 55 -4.01 -9.70 -6.53
CA GLN A 55 -5.36 -9.30 -6.91
C GLN A 55 -5.84 -8.08 -6.10
N ILE A 56 -5.55 -8.05 -4.79
CA ILE A 56 -5.88 -6.89 -3.94
C ILE A 56 -5.17 -5.63 -4.46
N LYS A 57 -3.88 -5.72 -4.81
CA LYS A 57 -3.13 -4.59 -5.37
C LYS A 57 -3.81 -4.02 -6.62
N ILE A 58 -4.27 -4.89 -7.53
CA ILE A 58 -5.00 -4.49 -8.74
C ILE A 58 -6.35 -3.83 -8.39
N ILE A 59 -7.08 -4.36 -7.41
CA ILE A 59 -8.37 -3.81 -6.98
C ILE A 59 -8.18 -2.42 -6.37
N THR A 60 -7.21 -2.25 -5.45
CA THR A 60 -6.94 -0.97 -4.79
C THR A 60 -6.52 0.11 -5.79
N ILE A 61 -5.67 -0.22 -6.77
CA ILE A 61 -5.29 0.71 -7.86
C ILE A 61 -6.53 1.20 -8.62
N LYS A 62 -7.45 0.29 -8.97
CA LYS A 62 -8.69 0.64 -9.69
C LYS A 62 -9.64 1.50 -8.85
N MET A 63 -9.77 1.20 -7.56
CA MET A 63 -10.63 1.97 -6.64
C MET A 63 -10.09 3.39 -6.41
N ASN A 64 -8.77 3.55 -6.34
CA ASN A 64 -8.12 4.86 -6.16
C ASN A 64 -8.12 5.71 -7.45
N GLY A 65 -8.71 5.20 -8.54
CA GLY A 65 -8.73 5.90 -9.83
C GLY A 65 -7.36 6.05 -10.49
N ALA A 66 -6.34 5.33 -10.00
CA ALA A 66 -5.00 5.35 -10.58
C ALA A 66 -5.07 4.68 -11.96
N SER A 67 -5.06 5.53 -12.99
CA SER A 67 -5.03 5.06 -14.37
C SER A 67 -3.66 4.44 -14.68
N LEU A 68 -3.61 3.52 -15.65
CA LEU A 68 -2.34 2.99 -16.15
C LEU A 68 -1.40 4.13 -16.57
N GLU A 69 -1.94 5.20 -17.15
CA GLU A 69 -1.20 6.39 -17.55
C GLU A 69 -0.50 7.03 -16.34
N THR A 70 -1.21 7.18 -15.22
CA THR A 70 -0.67 7.74 -13.96
C THR A 70 0.50 6.90 -13.45
N ILE A 71 0.34 5.57 -13.44
CA ILE A 71 1.40 4.64 -12.99
C ILE A 71 2.62 4.69 -13.91
N TYR A 72 2.41 4.80 -15.22
CA TYR A 72 3.51 4.92 -16.18
C TYR A 72 4.31 6.21 -15.99
N GLN A 73 3.65 7.33 -15.73
CA GLN A 73 4.32 8.61 -15.50
C GLN A 73 5.13 8.61 -14.20
N GLU A 74 4.59 8.04 -13.12
CA GLU A 74 5.32 7.87 -11.85
C GLU A 74 6.60 7.03 -12.04
N ARG A 75 6.50 5.89 -12.75
CA ARG A 75 7.67 5.03 -13.03
C ARG A 75 8.70 5.71 -13.92
N LEU A 76 8.27 6.49 -14.90
CA LEU A 76 9.20 7.26 -15.74
C LEU A 76 9.93 8.31 -14.94
N PHE A 77 9.25 8.97 -14.00
CA PHE A 77 9.85 9.95 -13.11
C PHE A 77 10.90 9.32 -12.18
N GLU A 78 10.63 8.14 -11.60
CA GLU A 78 11.58 7.41 -10.73
C GLU A 78 12.89 7.00 -11.45
N ILE A 79 12.86 6.77 -12.75
CA ILE A 79 14.01 6.28 -13.54
C ILE A 79 14.83 7.45 -14.14
N THR A 80 14.21 8.61 -14.33
CA THR A 80 14.82 9.75 -15.02
C THR A 80 15.16 10.93 -14.10
N GLY A 81 14.75 10.86 -12.82
CA GLY A 81 15.04 11.83 -11.77
C GLY A 81 16.29 11.52 -10.94
#